data_AF-A0A109BDY8-F1
#
_entry.id   AF-A0A109BDY8-F1
#
_cell.length_a   1.000
_cell.length_b   1.000
_cell.length_c   1.000
_cell.angle_alpha   90.00
_cell.angle_beta   90.00
_cell.angle_gamma   90.00
#
_symmetry.space_group_name_H-M   'P 1'
#
loop_
_entity.id
_entity.type
_entity.pdbx_description
1 polymer ?
#
loop_
_entity_poly.entity_id
_entity_poly.type
_entity_poly.pdbx_seq_one_letter_code
_entity_poly.pdbx_strand_id
1 'polypeptide(L)' 'MLRVLSLMAVAAVLAMAPMALTANNAEASAKTKQTKICKHKTSNGKIKTWRCRADQPCCSAEMINYYTCGSTTLGCL' A
#
# COMPACT_ATOMS: atom_id res chain seq x y z
N MET A 1 -57.29 11.20 -2.45
CA MET A 1 -56.79 12.47 -3.03
C MET A 1 -56.01 13.22 -1.94
N LEU A 2 -54.67 13.19 -2.02
CA LEU A 2 -53.68 14.07 -1.35
C LEU A 2 -52.32 13.41 -1.67
N ARG A 3 -51.65 13.59 -2.81
CA ARG A 3 -51.20 14.82 -3.49
C ARG A 3 -50.41 15.76 -2.58
N VAL A 4 -49.10 15.50 -2.60
CA VAL A 4 -47.98 16.44 -2.68
C VAL A 4 -47.40 16.95 -1.35
N LEU A 5 -46.12 16.64 -1.14
CA LEU A 5 -44.99 17.51 -0.75
C LEU A 5 -44.02 16.68 0.13
N SER A 6 -43.04 16.02 -0.50
CA SER A 6 -41.71 16.59 -0.74
C SER A 6 -40.98 16.95 0.54
N LEU A 7 -40.01 16.12 0.93
CA LEU A 7 -38.72 16.61 1.39
C LEU A 7 -37.64 15.55 1.15
N MET A 8 -36.60 16.05 0.51
CA MET A 8 -35.38 15.38 0.08
C MET A 8 -34.59 14.81 1.26
N ALA A 9 -33.95 13.66 1.07
CA ALA A 9 -32.59 13.45 1.51
C ALA A 9 -31.97 12.28 0.71
N VAL A 10 -31.25 12.64 -0.35
CA VAL A 10 -30.30 11.74 -1.03
C VAL A 10 -29.16 11.49 -0.03
N ALA A 11 -29.15 10.33 0.60
CA ALA A 11 -27.99 9.85 1.34
C ALA A 11 -27.14 8.97 0.42
N ALA A 12 -26.41 9.60 -0.51
CA ALA A 12 -25.32 8.94 -1.21
C ALA A 12 -24.12 8.86 -0.27
N VAL A 13 -24.07 7.82 0.57
CA VAL A 13 -22.87 7.51 1.37
C VAL A 13 -21.93 6.71 0.49
N LEU A 14 -21.10 7.42 -0.28
CA LEU A 14 -19.84 6.90 -0.80
C LEU A 14 -18.84 6.89 0.37
N ALA A 15 -18.63 5.73 0.98
CA ALA A 15 -17.51 5.53 1.90
C ALA A 15 -16.91 4.13 1.70
N MET A 16 -16.11 4.05 0.62
CA MET A 16 -14.74 3.53 0.62
C MET A 16 -14.52 2.27 1.48
N ALA A 17 -14.53 1.11 0.83
CA ALA A 17 -14.00 -0.11 1.41
C ALA A 17 -12.53 0.09 1.84
N PRO A 18 -12.15 -0.21 3.09
CA PRO A 18 -10.75 -0.27 3.45
C PRO A 18 -10.13 -1.45 2.69
N MET A 19 -9.21 -1.14 1.78
CA MET A 19 -8.31 -2.13 1.21
C MET A 19 -7.46 -2.66 2.36
N ALA A 20 -7.82 -3.82 2.89
CA ALA A 20 -6.99 -4.56 3.82
C ALA A 20 -5.73 -5.01 3.06
N LEU A 21 -4.67 -4.19 3.10
CA LEU A 21 -3.34 -4.65 2.73
C LEU A 21 -2.95 -5.74 3.74
N THR A 22 -3.05 -7.00 3.31
CA THR A 22 -2.45 -8.12 4.03
C THR A 22 -0.93 -7.97 3.94
N ALA A 23 -0.35 -7.22 4.86
CA ALA A 23 1.09 -7.16 5.08
C ALA A 23 1.50 -8.39 5.89
N ASN A 24 1.32 -9.59 5.33
CA ASN A 24 2.00 -10.76 5.85
C ASN A 24 3.43 -10.75 5.29
N ASN A 25 4.42 -10.55 6.16
CA ASN A 25 5.76 -11.15 6.11
C ASN A 25 6.58 -10.54 7.27
N ALA A 26 6.26 -10.99 8.47
CA ALA A 26 7.13 -10.85 9.62
C ALA A 26 8.07 -12.06 9.67
N GLU A 27 9.28 -11.90 9.13
CA GLU A 27 10.41 -12.74 9.54
C GLU A 27 11.60 -11.82 9.77
N ALA A 28 11.70 -11.37 11.02
CA ALA A 28 12.86 -10.70 11.55
C ALA A 28 13.91 -11.75 11.95
N SER A 29 15.15 -11.61 11.48
CA SER A 29 16.28 -12.34 12.06
C SER A 29 17.60 -11.57 11.96
N ALA A 30 17.90 -10.92 13.09
CA ALA A 30 19.20 -10.78 13.76
C ALA A 30 20.43 -10.20 13.01
N LYS A 31 20.72 -8.93 13.30
CA LYS A 31 22.05 -8.35 13.57
C LYS A 31 23.21 -8.77 12.65
N THR A 32 23.21 -8.21 11.46
CA THR A 32 24.41 -7.68 10.79
C THR A 32 23.94 -6.35 10.18
N LYS A 33 24.73 -5.54 9.47
CA LYS A 33 24.15 -4.49 8.59
C LYS A 33 23.42 -5.17 7.43
N GLN A 34 22.37 -5.92 7.77
CA GLN A 34 21.65 -6.80 6.89
C GLN A 34 20.90 -5.92 5.93
N THR A 35 21.14 -6.17 4.66
CA THR A 35 20.34 -5.60 3.60
C THR A 35 19.40 -6.68 3.14
N LYS A 36 18.13 -6.36 3.01
CA LYS A 36 17.14 -7.25 2.42
C LYS A 36 16.94 -6.91 0.96
N ILE A 37 16.64 -7.93 0.17
CA ILE A 37 16.31 -7.78 -1.24
C ILE A 37 14.79 -7.64 -1.34
N CYS A 38 14.35 -6.49 -1.86
CA CYS A 38 12.97 -6.22 -2.17
C CYS A 38 12.70 -6.63 -3.62
N LYS A 39 11.54 -7.25 -3.86
CA LYS A 39 11.11 -7.69 -5.19
C LYS A 39 9.67 -7.24 -5.43
N HIS A 40 9.39 -6.80 -6.65
CA HIS A 40 8.04 -6.48 -7.10
C HIS A 40 7.83 -7.02 -8.51
N LYS A 41 6.71 -7.73 -8.71
CA LYS A 41 6.27 -8.17 -10.02
C LYS A 41 5.37 -7.10 -10.61
N THR A 42 5.87 -6.43 -11.65
CA THR A 42 5.09 -5.45 -12.42
C THR A 42 3.93 -6.12 -13.12
N SER A 43 2.90 -5.37 -13.46
CA SER A 43 1.75 -5.78 -14.28
C SER A 43 2.18 -6.36 -15.63
N ASN A 44 3.31 -5.92 -16.18
CA ASN A 44 3.90 -6.47 -17.40
C ASN A 44 4.69 -7.78 -17.20
N GLY A 45 4.58 -8.40 -16.02
CA GLY A 45 5.23 -9.67 -15.68
C GLY A 45 6.73 -9.58 -15.34
N LYS A 46 7.36 -8.41 -15.45
CA LYS A 46 8.77 -8.21 -15.09
C LYS A 46 8.95 -8.18 -13.57
N ILE A 47 10.07 -8.70 -13.08
CA ILE A 47 10.45 -8.61 -11.66
C ILE A 47 11.44 -7.46 -11.51
N LYS A 48 11.04 -6.40 -10.82
CA LYS A 48 11.96 -5.38 -10.32
C LYS A 48 12.51 -5.80 -8.97
N THR A 49 13.81 -5.64 -8.82
CA THR A 49 14.53 -6.02 -7.60
C THR A 49 15.37 -4.83 -7.15
N TRP A 50 15.27 -4.47 -5.87
CA TRP A 50 16.09 -3.42 -5.25
C TRP A 50 16.52 -3.85 -3.85
N ARG A 51 17.45 -3.11 -3.25
CA ARG A 51 18.12 -3.54 -2.03
C ARG A 51 17.94 -2.47 -0.95
N CYS A 52 17.33 -2.86 0.16
CA CYS A 52 17.04 -1.99 1.30
C CYS A 52 17.77 -2.45 2.53
N ARG A 53 17.92 -1.56 3.52
CA ARG A 53 18.35 -1.99 4.85
C ARG A 53 17.29 -2.89 5.47
N ALA A 54 17.69 -3.78 6.38
CA ALA A 54 16.77 -4.71 7.02
C ALA A 54 15.64 -3.98 7.77
N ASP A 55 15.97 -2.85 8.40
CA ASP A 55 15.05 -1.97 9.15
C ASP A 55 14.08 -1.17 8.27
N GLN A 56 14.35 -1.04 6.98
CA GLN A 56 13.54 -0.21 6.07
C GLN A 56 12.45 -1.01 5.37
N PRO A 57 11.20 -0.53 5.27
CA PRO A 57 10.17 -1.21 4.49
C PRO A 57 10.50 -1.19 2.98
N CYS A 58 10.08 -2.22 2.27
CA CYS A 58 10.14 -2.29 0.81
C CYS A 58 8.94 -1.51 0.23
N CYS A 59 9.20 -0.47 -0.54
CA CYS A 59 8.16 0.39 -1.10
C CYS A 59 8.09 0.24 -2.62
N SER A 60 6.89 -0.06 -3.13
CA SER A 60 6.64 -0.17 -4.56
C SER A 60 5.30 0.44 -4.93
N ALA A 61 5.31 1.39 -5.86
CA ALA A 61 4.13 1.93 -6.50
C ALA A 61 4.32 1.91 -8.02
N GLU A 62 3.79 0.88 -8.67
CA GLU A 62 3.96 0.68 -10.11
C GLU A 62 3.37 1.83 -10.94
N MET A 63 2.22 2.38 -10.53
CA MET A 63 1.54 3.47 -11.24
C MET A 63 2.44 4.70 -11.47
N ILE A 64 3.39 4.95 -10.57
CA ILE A 64 4.36 6.05 -10.65
C ILE A 64 5.80 5.56 -10.87
N ASN A 65 5.98 4.27 -11.22
CA ASN A 65 7.28 3.63 -11.37
C ASN A 65 8.22 3.79 -10.15
N TYR A 66 7.67 3.87 -8.95
CA TYR A 66 8.41 4.11 -7.73
C TYR A 66 8.79 2.79 -7.05
N TYR A 67 10.09 2.56 -6.84
CA TYR A 67 10.64 1.34 -6.26
C TYR A 67 11.83 1.70 -5.38
N THR A 68 11.61 1.83 -4.07
CA THR A 68 12.66 2.28 -3.16
C THR A 68 12.46 1.76 -1.75
N CYS A 69 13.33 2.18 -0.85
CA CYS A 69 13.31 1.84 0.55
C CYS A 69 12.63 2.96 1.32
N GLY A 70 11.62 2.63 2.12
CA GLY A 70 10.97 3.60 2.99
C GLY A 70 11.75 3.82 4.28
N SER A 71 11.13 4.57 5.19
CA SER A 71 11.61 4.75 6.55
C SER A 71 10.67 4.03 7.52
N THR A 72 11.19 3.51 8.62
CA THR A 72 10.37 2.94 9.69
C THR A 72 9.49 4.01 10.36
N THR A 73 9.91 5.29 10.33
CA THR A 73 9.17 6.41 10.95
C THR A 73 8.12 7.03 10.03
N LEU A 74 8.43 7.18 8.73
CA LEU A 74 7.57 7.86 7.75
C LEU A 74 6.86 6.90 6.78
N GLY A 75 7.19 5.61 6.83
CA GLY A 75 6.66 4.61 5.91
C GLY A 75 7.24 4.73 4.50
N CYS A 76 6.42 4.37 3.51
CA CYS A 76 6.72 4.55 2.10
C CYS A 76 6.31 5.96 1.68
N LEU A 77 7.30 6.75 1.24
CA LEU A 77 7.12 8.11 0.71
C LEU A 77 6.43 8.10 -0.65
#